data_AF-A0A942A4S8-F1
#
_entry.id   AF-A0A942A4S8-F1
#
_cell.length_a   1.000
_cell.length_b   1.000
_cell.length_c   1.000
_cell.angle_alpha   90.00
_cell.angle_beta   90.00
_cell.angle_gamma   90.00
#
_symmetry.space_group_name_H-M   'P 1'
#
loop_
_entity.id
_entity.type
_entity.pdbx_description
1 polymer ?
#
loop_
_entity_poly.entity_id
_entity_poly.type
_entity_poly.pdbx_seq_one_letter_code
_entity_poly.pdbx_strand_id
1 'polypeptide(L)'
;MNGLGLSEIRLFLHLLGVAGWVGGQLTMAALVPVLRRLDPDAPRIAANRFGRVAWIFFAVAVSTGIWNLFEVSLTSRDTAYLTTLLVKLLIVGVSGGAAAVHGNTSSAAVRGFTGGLGVLAALGALLMGVVLAS
;
A
#
# COMPACT_ATOMS: atom_id res chain seq x y z
N MET A 1 -31.66 -7.86 -0.44
CA MET A 1 -30.22 -7.57 -0.25
C MET A 1 -29.49 -8.80 -0.74
N ASN A 2 -28.67 -8.68 -1.78
CA ASN A 2 -27.89 -9.82 -2.26
C ASN A 2 -27.01 -10.32 -1.10
N GLY A 3 -26.94 -11.64 -0.92
CA GLY A 3 -26.19 -12.27 0.17
C GLY A 3 -24.71 -11.93 0.09
N LEU A 4 -24.05 -11.88 1.25
CA LEU A 4 -22.62 -11.63 1.39
C LEU A 4 -21.84 -12.77 0.70
N GLY A 5 -21.26 -12.50 -0.49
CA GLY A 5 -20.56 -13.46 -1.32
C GLY A 5 -19.04 -13.34 -1.25
N LEU A 6 -18.34 -14.27 -1.92
CA LEU A 6 -16.87 -14.29 -1.96
C LEU A 6 -16.28 -13.06 -2.66
N SER A 7 -16.98 -12.50 -3.66
CA SER A 7 -16.59 -11.26 -4.34
C SER A 7 -16.59 -10.07 -3.37
N GLU A 8 -17.65 -9.91 -2.58
CA GLU A 8 -17.76 -8.79 -1.63
C GLU A 8 -16.72 -8.91 -0.52
N ILE A 9 -16.50 -10.13 0.00
CA ILE A 9 -15.47 -10.39 1.02
C ILE A 9 -14.08 -10.06 0.48
N ARG A 10 -13.73 -10.55 -0.72
CA ARG A 10 -12.43 -10.29 -1.35
C ARG A 10 -12.19 -8.81 -1.55
N LEU A 11 -13.17 -8.09 -2.11
CA LEU A 11 -13.04 -6.65 -2.36
C LEU A 11 -12.97 -5.86 -1.06
N PHE A 12 -13.80 -6.20 -0.06
CA PHE A 12 -13.73 -5.59 1.27
C PHE A 12 -12.33 -5.75 1.89
N LEU A 13 -11.79 -6.97 1.90
CA LEU A 13 -10.46 -7.24 2.45
C LEU A 13 -9.36 -6.50 1.66
N HIS A 14 -9.47 -6.45 0.33
CA HIS A 14 -8.52 -5.71 -0.50
C HIS A 14 -8.53 -4.23 -0.15
N LEU A 15 -9.71 -3.60 -0.11
CA LEU A 15 -9.87 -2.20 0.23
C LEU A 15 -9.44 -1.90 1.67
N LEU A 16 -9.70 -2.80 2.61
CA LEU A 16 -9.22 -2.70 3.99
C LEU A 16 -7.69 -2.73 4.04
N GLY A 17 -7.05 -3.65 3.32
CA GLY A 17 -5.59 -3.72 3.19
C GLY A 17 -5.00 -2.46 2.58
N VAL A 18 -5.60 -1.97 1.48
CA VAL A 18 -5.18 -0.74 0.80
C VAL A 18 -5.35 0.48 1.71
N ALA A 19 -6.47 0.60 2.43
CA ALA A 19 -6.71 1.70 3.37
C ALA A 19 -5.70 1.70 4.53
N GLY A 20 -5.44 0.52 5.12
CA GLY A 20 -4.46 0.37 6.20
C GLY A 20 -3.02 0.64 5.75
N TRP A 21 -2.66 0.28 4.51
CA TRP A 21 -1.33 0.55 3.95
C TRP A 21 -1.17 2.02 3.54
N VAL A 22 -1.99 2.49 2.59
CA VAL A 22 -1.86 3.83 2.00
C VAL A 22 -2.29 4.91 2.98
N GLY A 23 -3.51 4.80 3.54
CA GLY A 23 -4.05 5.76 4.49
C GLY A 23 -3.25 5.79 5.80
N GLY A 24 -2.77 4.63 6.24
CA GLY A 24 -1.89 4.52 7.39
C GLY A 24 -0.58 5.31 7.23
N GLN A 25 0.06 5.22 6.06
CA GLN A 25 1.30 5.97 5.79
C GLN A 25 1.06 7.49 5.79
N LEU A 26 -0.02 7.95 5.16
CA LEU A 26 -0.40 9.37 5.15
C LEU A 26 -0.65 9.88 6.57
N THR A 27 -1.39 9.10 7.36
CA THR A 27 -1.69 9.43 8.76
C THR A 27 -0.42 9.50 9.60
N MET A 28 0.45 8.49 9.49
CA MET A 28 1.71 8.46 10.23
C MET A 28 2.61 9.66 9.85
N ALA A 29 2.72 9.98 8.56
CA ALA A 29 3.48 11.12 8.08
C ALA A 29 2.94 12.45 8.66
N ALA A 30 1.62 12.62 8.70
CA ALA A 30 0.97 13.79 9.27
C ALA A 30 1.18 13.92 10.79
N LEU A 31 1.33 12.80 11.51
CA LEU A 31 1.54 12.79 12.96
C LEU A 31 2.98 13.10 13.37
N VAL A 32 3.97 12.94 12.48
CA VAL A 32 5.40 13.13 12.81
C VAL A 32 5.69 14.49 13.50
N PRO A 33 5.22 15.65 13.01
CA PRO A 33 5.50 16.94 13.66
C PRO A 33 4.94 17.03 15.08
N VAL A 34 3.76 16.46 15.32
CA VAL A 34 3.12 16.46 16.64
C VAL A 34 3.89 15.55 17.60
N LEU A 35 4.21 14.34 17.15
CA LEU A 35 4.99 13.38 17.94
C LEU A 35 6.35 13.95 18.35
N ARG A 36 7.06 14.62 17.43
CA ARG A 36 8.36 15.28 17.73
C ARG A 36 8.27 16.34 18.83
N ARG A 37 7.14 17.03 18.95
CA ARG A 37 6.94 18.06 19.99
C ARG A 37 6.72 17.45 21.37
N LEU A 38 6.14 16.25 21.43
CA LEU A 38 5.91 15.54 22.69
C LEU A 38 7.21 14.93 23.22
N ASP A 39 7.96 14.26 22.35
CA ASP A 39 9.27 13.69 22.66
C ASP A 39 10.07 13.52 21.35
N PRO A 40 11.37 13.88 21.29
CA PRO A 40 12.19 13.71 20.09
C PRO A 40 12.22 12.27 19.53
N ASP A 41 12.04 11.28 20.39
CA ASP A 41 12.06 9.85 20.07
C ASP A 41 10.67 9.24 19.80
N ALA A 42 9.59 9.92 20.19
CA ALA A 42 8.21 9.46 19.96
C ALA A 42 7.88 9.08 18.51
N PRO A 43 8.32 9.82 17.46
CA PRO A 43 8.07 9.42 16.07
C PRO A 43 8.68 8.06 15.73
N ARG A 44 9.88 7.74 16.26
CA ARG A 44 10.55 6.46 16.00
C ARG A 44 9.78 5.31 16.64
N ILE A 45 9.34 5.48 17.88
CA ILE A 45 8.55 4.48 18.62
C ILE A 45 7.24 4.21 17.89
N ALA A 46 6.51 5.27 17.54
CA ALA A 46 5.25 5.18 16.80
C ALA A 46 5.44 4.54 15.41
N ALA A 47 6.45 4.97 14.64
CA ALA A 47 6.75 4.42 13.31
C ALA A 47 7.09 2.92 13.37
N ASN A 48 7.84 2.47 14.37
CA ASN A 48 8.16 1.05 14.54
C ASN A 48 6.91 0.22 14.80
N ARG A 49 5.98 0.72 15.62
CA ARG A 49 4.73 0.01 15.91
C ARG A 49 3.78 0.05 14.71
N PHE A 50 3.69 1.20 14.05
CA PHE A 50 2.95 1.38 12.80
C PHE A 50 3.45 0.42 11.73
N GLY A 51 4.76 0.32 11.51
CA GLY A 51 5.35 -0.55 10.50
C GLY A 51 4.88 -2.00 10.61
N ARG A 52 4.82 -2.56 11.83
CA ARG A 52 4.29 -3.93 12.05
C ARG A 52 2.84 -4.08 11.60
N VAL A 53 2.00 -3.08 11.87
CA VAL A 53 0.58 -3.09 11.50
C VAL A 53 0.43 -2.85 10.00
N ALA A 54 1.18 -1.91 9.43
CA ALA A 54 1.18 -1.61 8.01
C ALA A 54 1.54 -2.85 7.18
N TRP A 55 2.58 -3.60 7.57
CA TRP A 55 2.96 -4.84 6.86
C TRP A 55 1.88 -5.91 6.85
N ILE A 56 1.04 -5.99 7.89
CA ILE A 56 -0.13 -6.90 7.91
C ILE A 56 -1.14 -6.45 6.84
N PHE A 57 -1.47 -5.15 6.80
CA PHE A 57 -2.39 -4.62 5.79
C PHE A 57 -1.84 -4.72 4.36
N PHE A 58 -0.52 -4.56 4.18
CA PHE A 58 0.13 -4.82 2.90
C PHE A 58 -0.01 -6.27 2.47
N ALA A 59 0.24 -7.22 3.39
CA ALA A 59 0.07 -8.64 3.11
C ALA A 59 -1.39 -8.94 2.71
N VAL A 60 -2.37 -8.40 3.43
CA VAL A 60 -3.80 -8.52 3.06
C VAL A 60 -4.05 -7.96 1.65
N ALA A 61 -3.55 -6.75 1.34
CA ALA A 61 -3.73 -6.11 0.04
C ALA A 61 -3.09 -6.92 -1.10
N VAL A 62 -1.88 -7.45 -0.90
CA VAL A 62 -1.16 -8.27 -1.88
C VAL A 62 -1.87 -9.61 -2.10
N SER A 63 -2.22 -10.33 -1.03
CA SER A 63 -2.91 -11.62 -1.12
C SER A 63 -4.25 -11.50 -1.83
N THR A 64 -5.05 -10.49 -1.48
CA THR A 64 -6.34 -10.24 -2.15
C THR A 64 -6.18 -9.64 -3.54
N GLY A 65 -5.10 -8.91 -3.81
CA GLY A 65 -4.74 -8.44 -5.15
C GLY A 65 -4.39 -9.60 -6.09
N ILE A 66 -3.65 -10.59 -5.59
CA ILE A 66 -3.40 -11.86 -6.29
C ILE A 66 -4.72 -12.61 -6.53
N TRP A 67 -5.60 -12.67 -5.54
CA TRP A 67 -6.94 -13.26 -5.73
C TRP A 67 -7.71 -12.55 -6.84
N ASN A 68 -7.72 -11.21 -6.89
CA ASN A 68 -8.37 -10.46 -7.98
C ASN A 68 -7.82 -10.84 -9.38
N LEU A 69 -6.55 -11.21 -9.51
CA LEU A 69 -5.98 -11.65 -10.80
C LEU A 69 -6.58 -12.97 -11.29
N PHE A 70 -6.90 -13.89 -10.38
CA PHE A 70 -7.54 -15.17 -10.73
C PHE A 70 -9.01 -15.01 -11.15
N GLU A 71 -9.61 -13.88 -10.83
CA GLU A 71 -11.03 -13.60 -11.05
C GLU A 71 -11.25 -12.78 -12.33
N VAL A 72 -10.17 -12.28 -12.94
CA VAL A 72 -10.22 -11.56 -14.21
C VAL A 72 -9.70 -12.44 -15.34
N SER A 73 -10.48 -12.55 -16.41
CA SER A 73 -10.04 -13.18 -17.67
C SER A 73 -9.00 -12.30 -18.38
N LEU A 74 -7.72 -12.45 -18.05
CA LEU A 74 -6.64 -11.63 -18.61
C LEU A 74 -6.49 -11.77 -20.13
N THR A 75 -6.83 -12.93 -20.69
CA THR A 75 -6.72 -13.20 -22.14
C THR A 75 -7.74 -12.44 -22.98
N SER A 76 -8.82 -11.95 -22.37
CA SER A 76 -9.85 -11.16 -23.04
C SER A 76 -9.71 -9.66 -22.81
N ARG A 77 -8.61 -9.21 -22.19
CA ARG A 77 -8.33 -7.80 -21.91
C ARG A 77 -7.45 -7.19 -23.00
N ASP A 78 -7.64 -5.90 -23.25
CA ASP A 78 -6.86 -5.17 -24.23
C ASP A 78 -5.45 -4.83 -23.71
N THR A 79 -4.59 -4.40 -24.62
CA THR A 79 -3.20 -4.03 -24.29
C THR A 79 -3.13 -2.90 -23.27
N ALA A 80 -4.10 -1.97 -23.29
CA ALA A 80 -4.15 -0.86 -22.34
C ALA A 80 -4.39 -1.36 -20.90
N TYR A 81 -5.38 -2.22 -20.69
CA TYR A 81 -5.65 -2.84 -19.38
C TYR A 81 -4.44 -3.62 -18.87
N LEU A 82 -3.83 -4.45 -19.73
CA LEU A 82 -2.67 -5.26 -19.34
C LEU A 82 -1.44 -4.40 -18.99
N THR A 83 -1.24 -3.30 -19.72
CA THR A 83 -0.16 -2.33 -19.42
C THR A 83 -0.42 -1.63 -18.09
N THR A 84 -1.63 -1.14 -17.84
CA THR A 84 -2.00 -0.53 -16.56
C THR A 84 -1.84 -1.51 -15.40
N LEU A 85 -2.22 -2.78 -15.60
CA LEU A 85 -2.03 -3.83 -14.61
C LEU A 85 -0.56 -4.09 -14.32
N LEU A 86 0.29 -4.21 -15.33
CA LEU A 86 1.73 -4.38 -15.16
C LEU A 86 2.35 -3.21 -14.40
N VAL A 87 2.03 -1.97 -14.80
CA VAL A 87 2.49 -0.75 -14.13
C VAL A 87 2.05 -0.74 -12.68
N LYS A 88 0.78 -1.07 -12.39
CA LYS A 88 0.27 -1.19 -11.01
C LYS A 88 1.10 -2.18 -10.19
N LEU A 89 1.34 -3.38 -10.71
CA LEU A 89 2.08 -4.42 -10.00
C LEU A 89 3.54 -4.01 -9.71
N LEU A 90 4.21 -3.39 -10.68
CA LEU A 90 5.56 -2.84 -10.48
C LEU A 90 5.58 -1.76 -9.40
N ILE A 91 4.62 -0.83 -9.44
CA ILE A 91 4.52 0.25 -8.45
C ILE A 91 4.17 -0.29 -7.05
N VAL A 92 3.33 -1.32 -6.94
CA VAL A 92 3.09 -2.03 -5.66
C VAL A 92 4.39 -2.62 -5.12
N GLY A 93 5.18 -3.26 -5.99
CA GLY A 93 6.52 -3.78 -5.64
C GLY A 93 7.47 -2.68 -5.16
N VAL A 94 7.50 -1.53 -5.84
CA VAL A 94 8.28 -0.35 -5.42
C VAL A 94 7.81 0.17 -4.05
N SER A 95 6.50 0.24 -3.81
CA SER A 95 5.96 0.69 -2.52
C SER A 95 6.42 -0.20 -1.37
N GLY A 96 6.26 -1.53 -1.51
CA GLY A 96 6.70 -2.50 -0.50
C GLY A 96 8.23 -2.51 -0.34
N GLY A 97 8.99 -2.51 -1.44
CA GLY A 97 10.45 -2.51 -1.41
C GLY A 97 11.03 -1.24 -0.78
N ALA A 98 10.51 -0.06 -1.14
CA ALA A 98 10.91 1.19 -0.53
C ALA A 98 10.57 1.22 0.97
N ALA A 99 9.39 0.72 1.39
CA ALA A 99 9.03 0.60 2.79
C ALA A 99 9.97 -0.34 3.57
N ALA A 100 10.41 -1.45 2.95
CA ALA A 100 11.37 -2.36 3.55
C ALA A 100 12.73 -1.69 3.75
N VAL A 101 13.24 -0.96 2.76
CA VAL A 101 14.50 -0.21 2.89
C VAL A 101 14.37 0.91 3.93
N HIS A 102 13.25 1.66 3.90
CA HIS A 102 12.95 2.73 4.85
C HIS A 102 13.03 2.26 6.31
N GLY A 103 12.40 1.11 6.61
CA GLY A 103 12.34 0.57 7.96
C GLY A 103 13.66 -0.03 8.48
N ASN A 104 14.58 -0.41 7.60
CA ASN A 104 15.80 -1.13 7.96
C ASN A 104 17.10 -0.32 7.78
N THR A 105 17.06 0.81 7.09
CA THR A 105 18.27 1.62 6.84
C THR A 105 18.72 2.42 8.07
N SER A 106 20.04 2.53 8.26
CA SER A 106 20.67 3.42 9.25
C SER A 106 20.88 4.86 8.71
N SER A 107 20.77 5.07 7.40
CA SER A 107 21.00 6.39 6.77
C SER A 107 19.73 7.25 6.79
N ALA A 108 19.83 8.45 7.36
CA ALA A 108 18.71 9.40 7.41
C ALA A 108 18.25 9.84 6.01
N ALA A 109 19.19 10.05 5.08
CA ALA A 109 18.89 10.45 3.70
C ALA A 109 18.14 9.33 2.95
N VAL A 110 18.64 8.09 3.05
CA VAL A 110 17.97 6.92 2.44
C VAL A 110 16.59 6.72 3.03
N ARG A 111 16.45 6.86 4.37
CA ARG A 111 15.16 6.74 5.06
C ARG A 111 14.16 7.78 4.56
N GLY A 112 14.56 9.05 4.44
CA GLY A 112 13.71 10.11 3.93
C GLY A 112 13.25 9.85 2.49
N PHE A 113 14.21 9.55 1.60
CA PHE A 113 13.93 9.27 0.19
C PHE A 113 12.99 8.07 0.00
N THR A 114 13.31 6.93 0.62
CA THR A 114 12.51 5.70 0.51
C THR A 114 11.15 5.82 1.19
N GLY A 115 11.03 6.64 2.23
CA GLY A 115 9.74 6.98 2.83
C GLY A 115 8.82 7.72 1.85
N GLY A 116 9.34 8.76 1.18
CA GLY A 116 8.59 9.50 0.16
C GLY A 116 8.25 8.65 -1.07
N LEU A 117 9.25 7.91 -1.58
CA LEU A 117 9.07 6.99 -2.70
C LEU A 117 8.01 5.93 -2.41
N GLY A 118 8.02 5.34 -1.20
CA GLY A 118 7.06 4.32 -0.78
C GLY A 118 5.61 4.83 -0.80
N VAL A 119 5.37 6.04 -0.29
CA VAL A 119 4.06 6.69 -0.25
C VAL A 119 3.56 7.05 -1.65
N LEU A 120 4.42 7.70 -2.46
CA LEU A 120 4.06 8.09 -3.82
C LEU A 120 3.75 6.88 -4.69
N ALA A 121 4.54 5.81 -4.56
CA ALA A 121 4.24 4.53 -5.21
C ALA A 121 2.91 3.95 -4.71
N ALA A 122 2.65 3.95 -3.40
CA ALA A 122 1.38 3.44 -2.85
C ALA A 122 0.15 4.19 -3.42
N LEU A 123 0.25 5.51 -3.53
CA LEU A 123 -0.78 6.36 -4.15
C LEU A 123 -0.93 6.09 -5.66
N GLY A 124 0.18 5.92 -6.38
CA GLY A 124 0.16 5.54 -7.78
C GLY A 124 -0.52 4.19 -8.01
N ALA A 125 -0.21 3.19 -7.18
CA ALA A 125 -0.85 1.88 -7.23
C ALA A 125 -2.36 1.94 -6.93
N LEU A 126 -2.77 2.79 -5.98
CA LEU A 126 -4.17 3.07 -5.69
C LEU A 126 -4.88 3.68 -6.91
N LEU A 127 -4.29 4.71 -7.52
CA LEU A 127 -4.83 5.37 -8.72
C LEU A 127 -4.96 4.38 -9.88
N MET A 128 -3.93 3.58 -10.16
CA MET A 128 -4.02 2.54 -11.20
C MET A 128 -5.10 1.49 -10.87
N GLY A 129 -5.34 1.22 -9.59
CA GLY A 129 -6.47 0.40 -9.16
C GLY A 129 -7.83 1.00 -9.55
N VAL A 130 -7.99 2.31 -9.44
CA VAL A 130 -9.20 3.03 -9.89
C VAL A 130 -9.32 2.94 -11.42
N VAL A 131 -8.23 3.17 -12.16
CA VAL A 131 -8.22 3.07 -13.64
C VAL A 131 -8.59 1.67 -14.14
N LEU A 132 -8.20 0.61 -13.43
CA LEU A 132 -8.59 -0.77 -13.80
C LEU A 132 -10.06 -1.10 -13.47
N ALA A 133 -10.70 -0.32 -12.62
CA ALA A 133 -12.08 -0.52 -12.18
C ALA A 133 -13.09 0.33 -12.97
N SER A 134 -12.62 1.34 -13.71
CA SER A 134 -13.41 2.17 -14.64
C SER A 134 -13.51 1.53 -16.01
#